data_AF-L2GV58-F1
#
_entry.id   AF-L2GV58-F1
#
_cell.length_a   1.000
_cell.length_b   1.000
_cell.length_c   1.000
_cell.angle_alpha   90.00
_cell.angle_beta   90.00
_cell.angle_gamma   90.00
#
_symmetry.space_group_name_H-M   'P 1'
#
loop_
_entity.id
_entity.type
_entity.pdbx_description
1 polymer ?
#
loop_
_entity_poly.entity_id
_entity_poly.type
_entity_poly.pdbx_seq_one_letter_code
_entity_poly.pdbx_strand_id
1 'polypeptide(L)'
;MFNREALVNEEKQMFYIVILCALLLLELASFGISVYFVGGVQYNQVYLVHGSTLLLGNTFLVQGIIMKTFDQVLLYPIIYFYTLAITFLSSSSEIGLYFAFKMVHVGILVLRGLILCYLINRLRREFAWYYFKKLGTSERVIGKSIF
;
A
#
# COMPACT_ATOMS: atom_id res chain seq x y z
N MET A 1 29.93 12.10 -13.60
CA MET A 1 29.62 10.67 -13.83
C MET A 1 28.16 10.47 -13.42
N PHE A 2 27.25 10.47 -14.41
CA PHE A 2 25.81 10.43 -14.15
C PHE A 2 25.41 9.09 -13.53
N ASN A 3 24.62 9.18 -12.46
CA ASN A 3 24.30 8.13 -11.51
C ASN A 3 23.35 7.08 -12.13
N ARG A 4 23.85 6.22 -13.04
CA ARG A 4 23.07 5.15 -13.69
C ARG A 4 22.34 4.25 -12.69
N GLU A 5 22.93 4.02 -11.51
CA GLU A 5 22.31 3.23 -10.45
C GLU A 5 21.07 3.91 -9.85
N ALA A 6 21.06 5.24 -9.73
CA ALA A 6 19.89 5.99 -9.25
C ALA A 6 18.74 5.94 -10.27
N LEU A 7 19.04 6.08 -11.56
CA LEU A 7 18.04 5.98 -12.63
C LEU A 7 17.38 4.60 -12.67
N VAL A 8 18.18 3.53 -12.59
CA VAL A 8 17.65 2.14 -12.56
C VAL A 8 16.80 1.88 -11.31
N ASN A 9 17.07 2.55 -10.19
CA ASN A 9 16.25 2.41 -8.99
C ASN A 9 14.94 3.20 -9.08
N GLU A 10 14.97 4.37 -9.71
CA GLU A 10 13.77 5.20 -9.96
C GLU A 10 12.80 4.54 -10.94
N GLU A 11 13.30 3.91 -12.01
CA GLU A 11 12.45 3.14 -12.94
C GLU A 11 11.73 1.98 -12.23
N LYS A 12 12.43 1.27 -11.33
CA LYS A 12 11.84 0.19 -10.53
C LYS A 12 10.81 0.71 -9.54
N GLN A 13 11.06 1.86 -8.91
CA GLN A 13 10.11 2.51 -8.01
C GLN A 13 8.84 2.96 -8.75
N MET A 14 9.00 3.54 -9.94
CA MET A 14 7.88 3.91 -10.81
C MET A 14 7.06 2.69 -11.23
N PHE A 15 7.71 1.57 -11.57
CA PHE A 15 7.02 0.32 -11.88
C PHE A 15 6.17 -0.18 -10.70
N TYR A 16 6.69 -0.11 -9.47
CA TYR A 16 5.90 -0.46 -8.28
C TYR A 16 4.69 0.44 -8.07
N ILE A 17 4.86 1.76 -8.24
CA ILE A 17 3.75 2.71 -8.14
C ILE A 17 2.66 2.37 -9.15
N VAL A 18 3.03 2.09 -10.40
CA VAL A 18 2.08 1.72 -11.46
C VAL A 18 1.29 0.47 -11.09
N ILE A 19 1.96 -0.58 -10.61
CA ILE A 19 1.28 -1.81 -10.15
C ILE A 19 0.30 -1.51 -9.02
N LEU A 20 0.72 -0.73 -8.03
CA LEU A 20 -0.10 -0.39 -6.86
C LEU A 20 -1.34 0.42 -7.26
N CYS A 21 -1.19 1.37 -8.19
CA CYS A 21 -2.31 2.12 -8.75
C CYS A 21 -3.25 1.24 -9.58
N ALA A 22 -2.73 0.32 -10.39
CA ALA A 22 -3.55 -0.62 -11.15
C ALA A 22 -4.39 -1.52 -10.23
N LEU A 23 -3.77 -2.02 -9.14
CA LEU A 23 -4.48 -2.81 -8.12
C LEU A 23 -5.55 -1.98 -7.41
N LEU A 24 -5.27 -0.72 -7.06
CA LEU A 24 -6.27 0.17 -6.47
C LEU A 24 -7.48 0.35 -7.39
N LEU A 25 -7.26 0.58 -8.69
CA LEU A 25 -8.37 0.73 -9.65
C LEU A 25 -9.20 -0.55 -9.72
N LEU A 26 -8.56 -1.72 -9.70
CA LEU A 26 -9.25 -3.01 -9.69
C LEU A 26 -10.02 -3.24 -8.38
N GLU A 27 -9.47 -2.82 -7.23
CA GLU A 27 -10.15 -2.86 -5.93
C GLU A 27 -11.37 -1.94 -5.91
N LEU A 28 -11.25 -0.71 -6.41
CA LEU A 28 -12.36 0.24 -6.50
C LEU A 28 -13.45 -0.25 -7.46
N ALA A 29 -13.08 -0.81 -8.61
CA ALA A 29 -14.04 -1.37 -9.56
C ALA A 29 -14.78 -2.57 -8.97
N SER A 30 -14.07 -3.53 -8.39
CA SER A 30 -14.68 -4.70 -7.75
C SER A 30 -15.55 -4.31 -6.55
N PHE A 31 -15.11 -3.36 -5.73
CA PHE A 31 -15.90 -2.80 -4.63
C PHE A 31 -17.16 -2.12 -5.14
N GLY A 32 -17.05 -1.22 -6.13
CA GLY A 32 -18.20 -0.51 -6.71
C GLY A 32 -19.23 -1.45 -7.32
N ILE A 33 -18.79 -2.47 -8.05
CA ILE A 33 -19.68 -3.50 -8.62
C ILE A 33 -20.32 -4.31 -7.48
N SER A 34 -19.57 -4.67 -6.43
CA SER A 34 -20.15 -5.39 -5.29
C SER A 34 -21.25 -4.55 -4.61
N VAL A 35 -21.03 -3.26 -4.41
CA VAL A 35 -22.02 -2.36 -3.78
C VAL A 35 -23.24 -2.17 -4.69
N TYR A 36 -23.08 -2.13 -6.01
CA TYR A 36 -24.19 -2.02 -6.97
C TYR A 36 -25.20 -3.18 -6.83
N PHE A 37 -24.73 -4.39 -6.55
CA PHE A 37 -25.58 -5.57 -6.38
C PHE A 37 -26.18 -5.72 -4.97
N VAL A 38 -25.94 -4.79 -4.05
CA VAL A 38 -26.57 -4.82 -2.71
C VAL A 38 -28.00 -4.30 -2.81
N GLY A 39 -28.98 -5.15 -2.49
CA GLY A 39 -30.42 -4.84 -2.53
C GLY A 39 -30.92 -3.81 -1.51
N GLY A 40 -30.04 -3.23 -0.69
CA GLY A 40 -30.37 -2.17 0.27
C GLY A 40 -29.14 -1.64 0.99
N VAL A 41 -28.82 -0.37 0.82
CA VAL A 41 -27.61 0.24 1.40
C VAL A 41 -27.84 0.59 2.88
N GLN A 42 -27.88 -0.42 3.76
CA GLN A 42 -28.09 -0.20 5.20
C GLN A 42 -26.91 0.48 5.91
N TYR A 43 -25.71 0.49 5.32
CA TYR A 43 -24.48 0.99 5.96
C TYR A 43 -23.67 1.97 5.09
N ASN A 44 -24.30 3.04 4.59
CA ASN A 44 -23.65 4.08 3.78
C ASN A 44 -22.32 4.59 4.37
N GLN A 45 -22.25 4.78 5.69
CA GLN A 45 -21.03 5.25 6.36
C GLN A 45 -19.89 4.24 6.30
N VAL A 46 -20.16 2.94 6.43
CA VAL A 46 -19.12 1.89 6.39
C VAL A 46 -18.52 1.78 5.01
N TYR A 47 -19.33 1.88 3.95
CA TYR A 47 -18.85 1.88 2.57
C TYR A 47 -18.01 3.13 2.25
N LEU A 48 -18.41 4.29 2.78
CA LEU A 48 -17.67 5.55 2.60
C LEU A 48 -16.31 5.50 3.31
N VAL A 49 -16.28 4.97 4.54
CA VAL A 49 -15.03 4.76 5.28
C VAL A 49 -14.12 3.78 4.52
N HIS A 50 -14.65 2.67 4.02
CA HIS A 50 -13.88 1.68 3.24
C HIS A 50 -13.27 2.28 1.96
N GLY A 51 -14.07 3.02 1.18
CA GLY A 51 -13.55 3.71 -0.02
C GLY A 51 -12.49 4.76 0.32
N SER A 52 -12.69 5.49 1.42
CA SER A 52 -11.75 6.52 1.87
C SER A 52 -10.42 5.93 2.34
N THR A 53 -10.46 4.81 3.07
CA THR A 53 -9.24 4.14 3.57
C THR A 53 -8.45 3.50 2.43
N LEU A 54 -9.11 2.96 1.40
CA LEU A 54 -8.45 2.46 0.20
C LEU A 54 -7.67 3.55 -0.55
N LEU A 55 -8.30 4.71 -0.74
CA LEU A 55 -7.69 5.86 -1.40
C LEU A 55 -6.54 6.45 -0.55
N LEU A 56 -6.81 6.75 0.72
CA LEU A 56 -5.81 7.32 1.64
C LEU A 56 -4.62 6.38 1.84
N GLY A 57 -4.87 5.08 1.97
CA GLY A 57 -3.80 4.09 2.03
C GLY A 57 -2.90 4.21 0.79
N ASN A 58 -3.48 4.17 -0.41
CA ASN A 58 -2.66 4.22 -1.62
C ASN A 58 -1.89 5.53 -1.76
N THR A 59 -2.49 6.67 -1.40
CA THR A 59 -1.79 7.97 -1.48
C THR A 59 -0.61 8.03 -0.52
N PHE A 60 -0.75 7.56 0.72
CA PHE A 60 0.37 7.47 1.67
C PHE A 60 1.49 6.55 1.18
N LEU A 61 1.13 5.41 0.61
CA LEU A 61 2.10 4.46 0.08
C LEU A 61 2.90 5.06 -1.09
N VAL A 62 2.20 5.63 -2.08
CA VAL A 62 2.82 6.22 -3.27
C VAL A 62 3.67 7.43 -2.87
N GLN A 63 3.15 8.31 -2.01
CA GLN A 63 3.91 9.45 -1.51
C GLN A 63 5.15 9.02 -0.73
N GLY A 64 5.03 7.99 0.10
CA GLY A 64 6.16 7.43 0.85
C GLY A 64 7.26 6.84 -0.06
N ILE A 65 6.87 6.23 -1.18
CA ILE A 65 7.83 5.73 -2.19
C ILE A 65 8.52 6.90 -2.91
N ILE A 66 7.76 7.90 -3.38
CA ILE A 66 8.30 9.06 -4.10
C ILE A 66 9.24 9.89 -3.21
N MET A 67 8.80 10.20 -1.99
CA MET A 67 9.54 11.02 -1.04
C MET A 67 10.65 10.25 -0.30
N LYS A 68 10.72 8.92 -0.50
CA LYS A 68 11.66 8.00 0.15
C LYS A 68 11.56 8.07 1.69
N THR A 69 10.35 8.30 2.20
CA THR A 69 10.01 8.43 3.63
C THR A 69 9.52 7.09 4.17
N PHE A 70 10.35 6.42 4.98
CA PHE A 70 10.03 5.10 5.51
C PHE A 70 8.83 5.11 6.46
N ASP A 71 8.65 6.17 7.25
CA ASP A 71 7.54 6.27 8.22
C ASP A 71 6.17 6.23 7.53
N GLN A 72 6.03 6.90 6.37
CA GLN A 72 4.79 6.89 5.59
C GLN A 72 4.51 5.50 4.98
N VAL A 73 5.56 4.80 4.53
CA VAL A 73 5.44 3.42 4.04
C VAL A 73 5.05 2.46 5.17
N LEU A 74 5.52 2.69 6.40
CA LEU A 74 5.21 1.86 7.57
C LEU A 74 3.81 2.13 8.14
N LEU A 75 3.25 3.31 7.89
CA LEU A 75 1.87 3.65 8.23
C LEU A 75 0.85 2.88 7.36
N TYR A 76 1.23 2.53 6.13
CA TYR A 76 0.35 1.83 5.20
C TYR A 76 -0.14 0.45 5.70
N PRO A 77 0.71 -0.45 6.24
CA PRO A 77 0.26 -1.70 6.86
C PRO A 77 -0.89 -1.52 7.86
N ILE A 78 -0.84 -0.46 8.68
CA ILE A 78 -1.87 -0.17 9.67
C ILE A 78 -3.20 0.15 8.98
N ILE A 79 -3.17 1.02 7.96
CA ILE A 79 -4.35 1.37 7.14
C ILE A 79 -4.87 0.13 6.39
N TYR A 80 -3.98 -0.71 5.89
CA TYR A 80 -4.34 -1.94 5.19
C TYR A 80 -5.08 -2.93 6.11
N PHE A 81 -4.56 -3.18 7.31
CA PHE A 81 -5.23 -4.06 8.29
C PHE A 81 -6.60 -3.51 8.70
N TYR A 82 -6.71 -2.18 8.88
CA TYR A 82 -7.99 -1.53 9.16
C TYR A 82 -8.99 -1.72 8.01
N THR A 83 -8.55 -1.53 6.77
CA THR A 83 -9.38 -1.73 5.56
C THR A 83 -9.81 -3.19 5.40
N LEU A 84 -8.90 -4.13 5.69
CA LEU A 84 -9.19 -5.55 5.68
C LEU A 84 -10.25 -5.90 6.73
N ALA A 85 -10.12 -5.39 7.96
CA ALA A 85 -11.09 -5.61 9.02
C ALA A 85 -12.49 -5.07 8.64
N ILE A 86 -12.57 -3.87 8.07
CA ILE A 86 -13.85 -3.29 7.60
C ILE A 86 -14.51 -4.16 6.53
N THR A 87 -13.72 -4.74 5.62
CA THR A 87 -14.23 -5.61 4.55
C THR A 87 -15.03 -6.80 5.11
N PHE A 88 -14.59 -7.37 6.23
CA PHE A 88 -15.24 -8.49 6.91
C PHE A 88 -16.35 -8.05 7.88
N LEU A 89 -16.36 -6.79 8.32
CA LEU A 89 -17.38 -6.26 9.23
C LEU A 89 -18.76 -6.12 8.54
N SER A 90 -18.78 -5.97 7.22
CA SER A 90 -20.03 -5.94 6.44
C SER A 90 -20.66 -7.35 6.39
N SER A 91 -21.52 -7.65 7.36
CA SER A 91 -22.29 -8.90 7.47
C SER A 91 -23.49 -8.94 6.50
N SER A 92 -23.23 -8.74 5.22
CA SER A 92 -24.26 -8.96 4.20
C SER A 92 -24.45 -10.47 4.02
N SER A 93 -25.66 -10.97 4.32
CA SER A 93 -26.10 -12.34 4.04
C SER A 93 -26.55 -12.52 2.58
N GLU A 94 -26.28 -11.56 1.71
CA GLU A 94 -26.69 -11.57 0.31
C GLU A 94 -25.93 -12.67 -0.46
N ILE A 95 -26.68 -13.61 -1.02
CA ILE A 95 -26.17 -14.73 -1.82
C ILE A 95 -26.24 -14.35 -3.30
N GLY A 96 -25.26 -14.76 -4.12
CA GLY A 96 -25.27 -14.58 -5.57
C GLY A 96 -24.14 -13.68 -6.08
N LEU A 97 -24.45 -12.78 -7.04
CA LEU A 97 -23.45 -11.93 -7.72
C LEU A 97 -22.69 -11.02 -6.74
N TYR A 98 -23.36 -10.48 -5.73
CA TYR A 98 -22.73 -9.72 -4.64
C TYR A 98 -21.56 -10.49 -4.02
N PHE A 99 -21.80 -11.74 -3.62
CA PHE A 99 -20.80 -12.58 -2.97
C PHE A 99 -19.63 -12.87 -3.91
N ALA A 100 -19.90 -13.17 -5.19
CA ALA A 100 -18.85 -13.40 -6.18
C ALA A 100 -17.92 -12.18 -6.35
N PHE A 101 -18.48 -10.98 -6.52
CA PHE A 101 -17.68 -9.75 -6.64
C PHE A 101 -16.98 -9.38 -5.34
N LYS A 102 -17.59 -9.64 -4.18
CA LYS A 102 -16.95 -9.45 -2.88
C LYS A 102 -15.75 -10.39 -2.68
N MET A 103 -15.86 -11.65 -3.10
CA MET A 103 -14.75 -12.61 -3.07
C MET A 103 -13.62 -12.17 -4.00
N VAL A 104 -13.92 -11.66 -5.19
CA VAL A 104 -12.93 -11.06 -6.10
C VAL A 104 -12.26 -9.85 -5.44
N HIS A 105 -13.04 -8.96 -4.82
CA HIS A 105 -12.51 -7.80 -4.10
C HIS A 105 -11.54 -8.20 -2.98
N VAL A 106 -11.93 -9.16 -2.14
CA VAL A 106 -11.06 -9.71 -1.08
C VAL A 106 -9.82 -10.37 -1.67
N GLY A 107 -9.95 -11.09 -2.78
CA GLY A 107 -8.81 -11.72 -3.46
C GLY A 107 -7.78 -10.70 -3.94
N ILE A 108 -8.23 -9.58 -4.52
CA ILE A 108 -7.35 -8.48 -4.93
C ILE A 108 -6.68 -7.84 -3.71
N LEU A 109 -7.44 -7.65 -2.63
CA LEU A 109 -6.94 -7.07 -1.38
C LEU A 109 -5.83 -7.94 -0.77
N VAL A 110 -6.02 -9.26 -0.74
CA VAL A 110 -4.99 -10.22 -0.31
C VAL A 110 -3.76 -10.19 -1.22
N LEU A 111 -3.95 -10.17 -2.54
CA LEU A 111 -2.84 -10.07 -3.51
C LEU A 111 -2.03 -8.78 -3.27
N ARG A 112 -2.70 -7.66 -3.01
CA ARG A 112 -2.07 -6.38 -2.68
C ARG A 112 -1.30 -6.46 -1.36
N GLY A 113 -1.84 -7.15 -0.35
CA GLY A 113 -1.13 -7.43 0.90
C GLY A 113 0.16 -8.24 0.70
N LEU A 114 0.14 -9.25 -0.15
CA LEU A 114 1.34 -10.04 -0.49
C LEU A 114 2.41 -9.19 -1.19
N ILE A 115 1.99 -8.39 -2.18
CA ILE A 115 2.88 -7.47 -2.89
C ILE A 115 3.48 -6.46 -1.92
N LEU A 116 2.67 -5.92 -1.00
CA LEU A 116 3.12 -4.99 0.03
C LEU A 116 4.21 -5.61 0.92
N CYS A 117 4.00 -6.83 1.44
CA CYS A 117 4.98 -7.51 2.28
C CYS A 117 6.33 -7.66 1.57
N TYR A 118 6.31 -7.98 0.27
CA TYR A 118 7.51 -8.01 -0.55
C TYR A 118 8.15 -6.61 -0.71
N LEU A 119 7.32 -5.60 -1.00
CA LEU A 119 7.76 -4.21 -1.24
C LEU A 119 8.37 -3.58 0.01
N ILE A 120 7.76 -3.74 1.19
CA ILE A 120 8.24 -3.16 2.45
C ILE A 120 9.63 -3.70 2.80
N ASN A 121 9.84 -5.01 2.68
CA ASN A 121 11.13 -5.62 2.97
C ASN A 121 12.23 -5.06 2.06
N ARG A 122 11.89 -4.81 0.79
CA ARG A 122 12.80 -4.23 -0.19
C ARG A 122 13.06 -2.74 0.05
N LEU A 123 12.00 -1.94 0.19
CA LEU A 123 12.09 -0.50 0.45
C LEU A 123 12.81 -0.21 1.77
N ARG A 124 12.64 -1.04 2.80
CA ARG A 124 13.40 -0.91 4.05
C ARG A 124 14.91 -0.95 3.81
N ARG A 125 15.38 -1.86 2.95
CA ARG A 125 16.81 -1.96 2.60
C ARG A 125 17.26 -0.76 1.75
N GLU A 126 16.48 -0.38 0.75
CA GLU A 126 16.79 0.75 -0.14
C GLU A 126 16.81 2.09 0.61
N PHE A 127 15.83 2.32 1.49
CA PHE A 127 15.75 3.55 2.28
C PHE A 127 16.81 3.57 3.38
N ALA A 128 17.06 2.45 4.08
CA ALA A 128 18.16 2.39 5.04
C ALA A 128 19.51 2.72 4.38
N TRP A 129 19.76 2.22 3.17
CA TRP A 129 20.94 2.56 2.39
C TRP A 129 20.98 4.04 1.98
N TYR A 130 19.84 4.58 1.53
CA TYR A 130 19.72 6.00 1.19
C TYR A 130 19.98 6.91 2.39
N TYR A 131 19.39 6.62 3.55
CA TYR A 131 19.62 7.35 4.80
C TYR A 131 21.07 7.21 5.27
N PHE A 132 21.66 6.01 5.19
CA PHE A 132 23.08 5.80 5.52
C PHE A 132 24.00 6.65 4.64
N LYS A 133 23.75 6.66 3.32
CA LYS A 133 24.51 7.48 2.37
C LYS A 133 24.29 8.98 2.59
N LYS A 134 23.08 9.40 2.96
CA LYS A 134 22.72 10.80 3.23
C LYS A 134 23.27 11.33 4.54
N LEU A 135 23.37 10.48 5.57
CA LEU A 135 23.96 10.82 6.87
C LEU A 135 25.49 11.03 6.76
N GLY A 136 26.13 10.46 5.73
CA GLY A 136 27.59 10.46 5.61
C GLY A 136 28.25 9.73 6.77
N THR A 137 29.58 9.59 6.74
CA THR A 137 30.34 9.18 7.91
C THR A 137 30.21 10.26 8.98
N SER A 138 29.18 10.16 9.81
CA SER A 138 29.06 10.95 11.03
C SER A 138 30.39 10.86 11.79
N GLU A 139 30.98 12.00 12.17
CA GLU A 139 32.22 12.03 12.97
C GLU A 139 32.11 11.21 14.27
N ARG A 140 30.88 10.98 14.76
CA ARG A 140 30.59 10.07 15.89
C ARG A 140 30.90 8.59 15.61
N VAL A 141 30.90 8.15 14.35
CA VAL A 141 31.22 6.77 13.96
C VAL A 141 32.72 6.62 13.67
N ILE A 142 33.38 7.67 13.17
CA ILE A 142 34.84 7.70 12.98
C ILE A 142 35.58 7.69 14.33
N GLY A 143 35.02 8.31 15.37
CA GLY A 143 35.63 8.34 16.71
C GLY A 143 35.60 7.01 17.50
N LYS A 144 35.03 5.92 16.96
CA LYS A 144 34.97 4.61 17.64
C LYS A 144 35.87 3.53 17.04
N SER A 145 36.67 3.84 16.02
CA SER A 145 37.64 2.89 15.44
C SER A 145 39.06 3.03 15.97
N ILE A 146 39.26 3.79 17.06
CA ILE A 146 40.54 3.87 17.78
C ILE A 146 40.29 3.45 19.23
N PHE A 147 40.09 2.15 19.44
CA PHE A 147 40.42 1.45 20.68
C PHE A 147 40.68 -0.02 20.35
#